data_AF-A0A847GH60-F1
#
_entry.id   AF-A0A847GH60-F1
#
_cell.length_a   1.000
_cell.length_b   1.000
_cell.length_c   1.000
_cell.angle_alpha   90.00
_cell.angle_beta   90.00
_cell.angle_gamma   90.00
#
_symmetry.space_group_name_H-M   'P 1'
#
loop_
_entity.id
_entity.type
_entity.pdbx_description
1 polymer ?
#
loop_
_entity_poly.entity_id
_entity_poly.type
_entity_poly.pdbx_seq_one_letter_code
_entity_poly.pdbx_strand_id
1 'polypeptide(L)'
;MDCSIISCYNWPGPAAYAPWPATPKNMAQGRGAMPYLVARLPGLVCDMGKFTEKTTVYPLYSSYVLLAVCAFFVAVSLIIIRNLWNAWRHGWLFVLMGEIRAMRSKDAQKGVQILKDTYDAWQREHADNEKLRKSMCGTHVSIGRMLRNLDNEDKSRKTSDTFTRIFMEGNCLRFEAAVKCDPQNATAWFFWGDALANFAAKEEDADRKRHLLEEACEKYAQAAQLESEAPWGWSWWAATLCSLADLEQDADRKRVFLEDACRKLETAILRDPDDAWAWGRRGHVLLALARLEQDGDRRRAMLEDACGKLKESVKHHPDSVPSWLCWAIATTRLCGMEKDTDRKVELLQDARQRFSETVKIDPKSHANWCNWGIELGRLAHMEEDPTTKRTLLEEACEKFPKSAECNPDCGVTWHIWGDSLDQIADIEEAENHPEEARQIRGAAAVKYERAEGIKPGITLYNRACNHALRGDKDTCRELLVRAGQAGALPNAEHLRNDPDLDSVRGEAWFEELLAQREQAEGVEGED
;
A
#
# COMPACT_ATOMS: atom_id res chain seq x y z
N MET A 1 17.93 -18.40 7.10
CA MET A 1 17.24 -18.11 5.83
C MET A 1 16.48 -16.79 5.89
N ASP A 2 16.83 -15.83 6.75
CA ASP A 2 16.10 -14.55 6.80
C ASP A 2 16.29 -13.71 5.53
N CYS A 3 17.32 -14.02 4.73
CA CYS A 3 17.74 -13.31 3.52
C CYS A 3 16.89 -13.60 2.28
N SER A 4 16.11 -14.68 2.30
CA SER A 4 15.40 -15.16 1.10
C SER A 4 14.00 -14.56 0.94
N ILE A 5 13.41 -13.98 1.99
CA ILE A 5 12.05 -13.45 1.93
C ILE A 5 12.01 -12.21 1.05
N ILE A 6 11.33 -12.30 -0.09
CA ILE A 6 11.08 -11.16 -0.97
C ILE A 6 9.98 -10.31 -0.34
N SER A 7 10.36 -9.19 0.29
CA SER A 7 9.43 -8.19 0.85
C SER A 7 9.31 -7.01 -0.11
N CYS A 8 8.47 -7.14 -1.14
CA CYS A 8 8.20 -6.05 -2.10
C CYS A 8 6.92 -5.27 -1.79
N TYR A 9 6.30 -5.51 -0.64
CA TYR A 9 4.95 -4.99 -0.38
C TYR A 9 4.97 -3.70 0.42
N ASN A 10 4.72 -2.58 -0.27
CA ASN A 10 4.32 -1.34 0.38
C ASN A 10 2.83 -1.44 0.73
N TRP A 11 2.50 -1.32 2.03
CA TRP A 11 1.11 -1.37 2.45
C TRP A 11 0.32 -0.24 1.80
N PRO A 12 -0.63 -0.53 0.89
CA PRO A 12 -1.25 0.47 0.05
C PRO A 12 -2.00 1.46 0.93
N GLY A 13 -1.90 2.77 0.64
CA GLY A 13 -2.66 3.81 1.33
C GLY A 13 -4.15 3.44 1.47
N PRO A 14 -4.86 3.92 2.50
CA PRO A 14 -6.28 3.54 2.71
C PRO A 14 -7.19 3.87 1.52
N ALA A 15 -6.72 4.70 0.56
CA ALA A 15 -7.41 5.03 -0.68
C ALA A 15 -7.61 3.81 -1.59
N ALA A 16 -6.76 2.79 -1.48
CA ALA A 16 -6.92 1.52 -2.20
C ALA A 16 -7.92 0.56 -1.54
N TYR A 17 -8.30 0.83 -0.29
CA TYR A 17 -9.02 -0.11 0.58
C TYR A 17 -10.49 0.21 0.80
N ALA A 18 -10.93 1.44 0.56
CA ALA A 18 -12.33 1.81 0.71
C ALA A 18 -12.75 2.93 -0.24
N PRO A 19 -13.76 2.73 -1.11
CA PRO A 19 -14.62 3.85 -1.45
C PRO A 19 -15.26 4.35 -0.15
N TRP A 20 -15.33 5.67 0.03
CA TRP A 20 -16.04 6.25 1.18
C TRP A 20 -17.44 5.63 1.26
N PRO A 21 -17.86 5.05 2.41
CA PRO A 21 -19.25 4.67 2.56
C PRO A 21 -20.09 5.92 2.30
N ALA A 22 -21.16 5.75 1.52
CA ALA A 22 -22.23 6.74 1.51
C ALA A 22 -22.61 6.97 2.98
N THR A 23 -22.50 8.22 3.43
CA THR A 23 -22.72 8.65 4.82
C THR A 23 -23.85 7.88 5.49
N PRO A 24 -23.75 7.53 6.79
CA PRO A 24 -24.91 7.08 7.56
C PRO A 24 -26.08 8.02 7.30
N LYS A 25 -27.28 7.47 7.08
CA LYS A 25 -28.52 8.19 6.71
C LYS A 25 -28.87 9.39 7.61
N ASN A 26 -28.17 9.59 8.73
CA ASN A 26 -28.43 10.61 9.74
C ASN A 26 -27.64 11.94 9.56
N MET A 27 -26.73 12.08 8.59
CA MET A 27 -26.11 13.39 8.28
C MET A 27 -26.82 14.16 7.14
N ALA A 28 -27.90 13.63 6.57
CA ALA A 28 -28.66 14.25 5.49
C ALA A 28 -29.62 15.38 5.94
N GLN A 29 -29.31 16.09 7.03
CA GLN A 29 -30.07 17.28 7.48
C GLN A 29 -29.35 18.61 7.22
N GLY A 30 -28.36 18.64 6.32
CA GLY A 30 -27.91 19.86 5.68
C GLY A 30 -28.60 20.06 4.34
N ARG A 31 -29.68 20.84 4.27
CA ARG A 31 -30.28 21.25 2.98
C ARG A 31 -29.31 22.15 2.20
N GLY A 32 -28.39 21.55 1.45
CA GLY A 32 -27.56 22.20 0.44
C GLY A 32 -28.12 21.91 -0.95
N ALA A 33 -28.51 22.96 -1.68
CA ALA A 33 -29.11 22.86 -3.01
C ALA A 33 -28.04 22.61 -4.09
N MET A 34 -27.55 21.38 -4.24
CA MET A 34 -26.71 20.96 -5.39
C MET A 34 -26.59 19.44 -5.66
N PRO A 35 -26.96 18.49 -4.78
CA PRO A 35 -26.86 17.05 -5.14
C PRO A 35 -27.96 16.55 -6.09
N TYR A 36 -29.01 17.34 -6.34
CA TYR A 36 -30.24 16.84 -7.00
C TYR A 36 -30.18 16.79 -8.53
N LEU A 37 -29.18 17.40 -9.18
CA LEU A 37 -29.16 17.57 -10.65
C LEU A 37 -28.41 16.47 -11.41
N VAL A 38 -27.55 15.69 -10.75
CA VAL A 38 -26.70 14.69 -11.44
C VAL A 38 -27.27 13.27 -11.37
N ALA A 39 -28.18 12.98 -10.42
CA ALA A 39 -28.59 11.60 -10.12
C ALA A 39 -29.87 11.08 -10.83
N ARG A 40 -30.46 11.80 -11.81
CA ARG A 40 -31.77 11.41 -12.38
C ARG A 40 -31.92 11.39 -13.90
N LEU A 41 -30.82 11.46 -14.66
CA LEU A 41 -30.89 11.43 -16.13
C LEU A 41 -31.05 10.05 -16.81
N PRO A 42 -30.76 8.88 -16.20
CA PRO A 42 -30.97 7.59 -16.89
C PRO A 42 -32.38 7.01 -16.80
N GLY A 43 -33.22 7.44 -15.85
CA GLY A 43 -34.51 6.77 -15.55
C GLY A 43 -35.72 7.25 -16.34
N LEU A 44 -35.63 8.38 -17.06
CA LEU A 44 -36.79 8.99 -17.74
C LEU A 44 -36.96 8.55 -19.21
N VAL A 45 -36.01 7.76 -19.74
CA VAL A 45 -36.02 7.33 -21.15
C VAL A 45 -36.61 5.93 -21.35
N CYS A 46 -36.79 5.13 -20.29
CA CYS A 46 -37.24 3.73 -20.42
C CYS A 46 -38.76 3.50 -20.40
N ASP A 47 -39.60 4.46 -20.00
CA ASP A 47 -41.05 4.24 -19.87
C ASP A 47 -41.91 4.73 -21.06
N MET A 48 -41.31 5.29 -22.11
CA MET A 48 -42.04 5.69 -23.33
C MET A 48 -42.22 4.56 -24.37
N GLY A 49 -42.10 3.30 -23.93
CA GLY A 49 -42.06 2.13 -24.82
C GLY A 49 -43.26 1.19 -24.81
N LYS A 50 -44.39 1.52 -24.15
CA LYS A 50 -45.58 0.64 -24.14
C LYS A 50 -46.90 1.41 -24.00
N PHE A 51 -47.40 1.97 -25.10
CA PHE A 51 -48.83 2.25 -25.25
C PHE A 51 -49.25 1.93 -26.69
N THR A 52 -49.62 0.68 -26.91
CA THR A 52 -50.34 0.26 -28.12
C THR A 52 -51.84 0.16 -27.81
N GLU A 53 -52.60 0.73 -28.73
CA GLU A 53 -54.02 0.52 -29.05
C GLU A 53 -55.12 1.22 -28.24
N LYS A 54 -55.86 2.04 -29.01
CA LYS A 54 -57.22 2.54 -28.85
C LYS A 54 -57.49 3.48 -27.68
N THR A 55 -57.35 4.77 -27.95
CA THR A 55 -58.21 5.78 -27.31
C THR A 55 -58.41 6.97 -28.25
N THR A 56 -59.66 7.22 -28.61
CA THR A 56 -60.11 8.36 -29.40
C THR A 56 -59.86 9.64 -28.58
N VAL A 57 -58.84 10.42 -28.93
CA VAL A 57 -58.45 11.62 -28.18
C VAL A 57 -59.32 12.80 -28.62
N TYR A 58 -60.08 13.36 -27.67
CA TYR A 58 -60.79 14.63 -27.82
C TYR A 58 -59.77 15.80 -27.92
N PRO A 59 -59.96 16.78 -28.82
CA PRO A 59 -59.00 17.87 -29.07
C PRO A 59 -58.78 18.82 -27.87
N LEU A 60 -59.62 18.77 -26.83
CA LEU A 60 -59.45 19.53 -25.60
C LEU A 60 -58.42 18.93 -24.64
N TYR A 61 -58.14 17.62 -24.69
CA TYR A 61 -57.14 17.00 -23.81
C TYR A 61 -55.69 17.32 -24.23
N SER A 62 -55.46 17.49 -25.54
CA SER A 62 -54.14 17.81 -26.09
C SER A 62 -53.62 19.19 -25.65
N SER A 63 -54.50 20.21 -25.60
CA SER A 63 -54.11 21.56 -25.21
C SER A 63 -53.79 21.70 -23.72
N TYR A 64 -54.51 21.00 -22.84
CA TYR A 64 -54.20 20.98 -21.39
C TYR A 64 -52.90 20.23 -21.08
N VAL A 65 -52.63 19.13 -21.79
CA VAL A 65 -51.35 18.41 -21.65
C VAL A 65 -50.20 19.27 -22.17
N LEU A 66 -50.36 19.97 -23.30
CA LEU A 66 -49.35 20.88 -23.82
C LEU A 66 -49.08 22.05 -22.86
N LEU A 67 -50.14 22.64 -22.27
CA LEU A 67 -50.04 23.70 -21.26
C LEU A 67 -49.34 23.21 -19.99
N ALA A 68 -49.64 22.00 -19.53
CA ALA A 68 -49.00 21.39 -18.36
C ALA A 68 -47.51 21.12 -18.60
N VAL A 69 -47.16 20.62 -19.80
CA VAL A 69 -45.76 20.41 -20.22
C VAL A 69 -45.02 21.75 -20.33
N CYS A 70 -45.62 22.77 -20.95
CA CYS A 70 -45.04 24.12 -21.01
C CYS A 70 -44.87 24.74 -19.62
N ALA A 71 -45.87 24.62 -18.73
CA ALA A 71 -45.78 25.11 -17.35
C ALA A 71 -44.69 24.38 -16.55
N PHE A 72 -44.52 23.07 -16.79
CA PHE A 72 -43.43 22.29 -16.22
C PHE A 72 -42.05 22.78 -16.70
N PHE A 73 -41.87 22.99 -18.01
CA PHE A 73 -40.62 23.53 -18.54
C PHE A 73 -40.32 24.96 -18.07
N VAL A 74 -41.34 25.81 -17.95
CA VAL A 74 -41.19 27.16 -17.37
C VAL A 74 -40.81 27.09 -15.90
N ALA A 75 -41.45 26.21 -15.11
CA ALA A 75 -41.11 26.02 -13.70
C ALA A 75 -39.68 25.50 -13.51
N VAL A 76 -39.25 24.52 -14.31
CA VAL A 76 -37.87 24.02 -14.33
C VAL A 76 -36.89 25.13 -14.74
N SER A 77 -37.22 25.91 -15.77
CA SER A 77 -36.38 27.03 -16.22
C SER A 77 -36.26 28.11 -15.16
N LEU A 78 -37.34 28.46 -14.46
CA LEU A 78 -37.32 29.43 -13.37
C LEU A 78 -36.52 28.93 -12.16
N ILE A 79 -36.56 27.62 -11.86
CA ILE A 79 -35.72 27.01 -10.83
C ILE A 79 -34.23 27.07 -11.23
N ILE A 80 -33.90 26.77 -12.49
CA ILE A 80 -32.54 26.86 -13.02
C ILE A 80 -32.06 28.31 -12.97
N ILE A 81 -32.85 29.28 -13.44
CA ILE A 81 -32.52 30.71 -13.41
C ILE A 81 -32.33 31.18 -11.96
N ARG A 82 -33.20 30.77 -11.03
CA ARG A 82 -33.05 31.11 -9.61
C ARG A 82 -31.79 30.51 -9.00
N ASN A 83 -31.45 29.28 -9.36
CA ASN A 83 -30.23 28.62 -8.87
C ASN A 83 -28.97 29.25 -9.48
N LEU A 84 -28.97 29.58 -10.77
CA LEU A 84 -27.90 30.32 -11.43
C LEU A 84 -27.76 31.74 -10.87
N TRP A 85 -28.87 32.41 -10.59
CA TRP A 85 -28.88 33.71 -9.93
C TRP A 85 -28.33 33.64 -8.51
N ASN A 86 -28.68 32.62 -7.73
CA ASN A 86 -28.10 32.41 -6.41
C ASN A 86 -26.61 32.03 -6.47
N ALA A 87 -26.21 31.21 -7.45
CA ALA A 87 -24.81 30.86 -7.68
C ALA A 87 -23.99 32.11 -8.08
N TRP A 88 -24.56 32.97 -8.91
CA TRP A 88 -23.97 34.25 -9.31
C TRP A 88 -23.93 35.24 -8.14
N ARG A 89 -25.03 35.41 -7.41
CA ARG A 89 -25.18 36.31 -6.25
C ARG A 89 -24.26 35.96 -5.08
N HIS A 90 -23.84 34.71 -4.97
CA HIS A 90 -23.02 34.20 -3.87
C HIS A 90 -21.61 33.79 -4.30
N GLY A 91 -21.15 34.28 -5.45
CA GLY A 91 -19.74 34.13 -5.89
C GLY A 91 -19.33 32.73 -6.34
N TRP A 92 -20.24 31.76 -6.46
CA TRP A 92 -19.91 30.39 -6.88
C TRP A 92 -19.41 30.33 -8.32
N LEU A 93 -20.02 31.11 -9.20
CA LEU A 93 -19.59 31.20 -10.59
C LEU A 93 -18.18 31.82 -10.69
N PHE A 94 -17.86 32.77 -9.81
CA PHE A 94 -16.53 33.36 -9.73
C PHE A 94 -15.48 32.32 -9.35
N VAL A 95 -15.75 31.52 -8.30
CA VAL A 95 -14.87 30.43 -7.87
C VAL A 95 -14.66 29.41 -8.99
N LEU A 96 -15.75 28.93 -9.62
CA LEU A 96 -15.68 27.95 -10.70
C LEU A 96 -14.88 28.48 -11.91
N MET A 97 -15.09 29.75 -12.29
CA MET A 97 -14.35 30.37 -13.39
C MET A 97 -12.87 30.54 -13.07
N GLY A 98 -12.53 30.84 -11.80
CA GLY A 98 -11.15 30.86 -11.31
C GLY A 98 -10.49 29.48 -11.40
N GLU A 99 -11.19 28.43 -10.96
CA GLU A 99 -10.72 27.04 -11.07
C GLU A 99 -10.49 26.61 -12.52
N ILE A 100 -11.44 26.90 -13.43
CA ILE A 100 -11.27 26.61 -14.86
C ILE A 100 -10.08 27.37 -15.44
N ARG A 101 -9.88 28.64 -15.05
CA ARG A 101 -8.74 29.44 -15.51
C ARG A 101 -7.41 28.88 -15.01
N ALA A 102 -7.35 28.49 -13.75
CA ALA A 102 -6.18 27.85 -13.16
C ALA A 102 -5.80 26.56 -13.90
N MET A 103 -6.77 25.67 -14.11
CA MET A 103 -6.57 24.38 -14.80
C MET A 103 -6.18 24.53 -16.27
N ARG A 104 -6.44 25.67 -16.90
CA ARG A 104 -5.99 26.01 -18.26
C ARG A 104 -4.61 26.65 -18.29
N SER A 105 -4.02 26.96 -17.14
CA SER A 105 -2.67 27.53 -17.06
C SER A 105 -1.64 26.54 -17.59
N LYS A 106 -0.70 27.04 -18.41
CA LYS A 106 0.47 26.28 -18.85
C LYS A 106 1.63 26.33 -17.85
N ASP A 107 1.44 27.06 -16.75
CA ASP A 107 2.43 27.34 -15.72
C ASP A 107 1.79 26.99 -14.37
N ALA A 108 2.39 26.02 -13.68
CA ALA A 108 1.83 25.46 -12.45
C ALA A 108 1.74 26.52 -11.35
N GLN A 109 2.79 27.34 -11.19
CA GLN A 109 2.83 28.38 -10.17
C GLN A 109 1.75 29.43 -10.43
N LYS A 110 1.57 29.85 -11.69
CA LYS A 110 0.48 30.77 -12.04
C LYS A 110 -0.90 30.15 -11.84
N GLY A 111 -1.07 28.88 -12.20
CA GLY A 111 -2.34 28.17 -12.00
C GLY A 111 -2.73 28.11 -10.52
N VAL A 112 -1.78 27.71 -9.67
CA VAL A 112 -1.94 27.69 -8.21
C VAL A 112 -2.21 29.09 -7.65
N GLN A 113 -1.48 30.12 -8.11
CA GLN A 113 -1.70 31.49 -7.65
C GLN A 113 -3.11 31.98 -8.00
N ILE A 114 -3.63 31.66 -9.19
CA ILE A 114 -5.02 31.98 -9.58
C ILE A 114 -6.01 31.34 -8.60
N LEU A 115 -5.79 30.11 -8.16
CA LEU A 115 -6.64 29.45 -7.17
C LEU A 115 -6.60 30.17 -5.82
N LYS A 116 -5.40 30.50 -5.32
CA LYS A 116 -5.21 31.25 -4.07
C LYS A 116 -5.97 32.58 -4.12
N ASP A 117 -5.73 33.38 -5.16
CA ASP A 117 -6.36 34.68 -5.35
C ASP A 117 -7.89 34.57 -5.44
N THR A 118 -8.38 33.52 -6.11
CA THR A 118 -9.82 33.26 -6.27
C THR A 118 -10.47 32.94 -4.93
N TYR A 119 -9.90 32.02 -4.15
CA TYR A 119 -10.45 31.63 -2.86
C TYR A 119 -10.35 32.77 -1.83
N ASP A 120 -9.24 33.50 -1.79
CA ASP A 120 -9.05 34.64 -0.88
C ASP A 120 -9.95 35.83 -1.23
N ALA A 121 -10.21 36.09 -2.53
CA ALA A 121 -11.14 37.12 -2.95
C ALA A 121 -12.58 36.78 -2.52
N TRP A 122 -13.02 35.53 -2.74
CA TRP A 122 -14.34 35.09 -2.33
C TRP A 122 -14.53 35.19 -0.81
N GLN A 123 -13.52 34.78 -0.03
CA GLN A 123 -13.57 34.87 1.42
C GLN A 123 -13.68 36.31 1.94
N ARG A 124 -12.88 37.24 1.37
CA ARG A 124 -12.93 38.65 1.78
C ARG A 124 -14.29 39.27 1.50
N GLU A 125 -14.88 38.98 0.35
CA GLU A 125 -16.17 39.54 -0.04
C GLU A 125 -17.32 39.02 0.84
N HIS A 126 -17.17 37.81 1.41
CA HIS A 126 -18.25 37.10 2.11
C HIS A 126 -17.93 36.83 3.58
N ALA A 127 -16.97 37.56 4.16
CA ALA A 127 -16.49 37.38 5.53
C ALA A 127 -17.61 37.46 6.58
N ASP A 128 -18.55 38.39 6.40
CA ASP A 128 -19.63 38.67 7.36
C ASP A 128 -20.85 37.73 7.22
N ASN A 129 -20.88 36.84 6.23
CA ASN A 129 -22.03 35.97 5.96
C ASN A 129 -21.75 34.53 6.39
N GLU A 130 -21.90 34.26 7.69
CA GLU A 130 -21.62 32.95 8.30
C GLU A 130 -22.41 31.80 7.62
N LYS A 131 -23.70 32.00 7.35
CA LYS A 131 -24.54 30.98 6.71
C LYS A 131 -24.02 30.61 5.32
N LEU A 132 -23.61 31.62 4.55
CA LEU A 132 -23.06 31.40 3.23
C LEU A 132 -21.68 30.72 3.29
N ARG A 133 -20.83 31.13 4.23
CA ARG A 133 -19.54 30.47 4.50
C ARG A 133 -19.70 28.99 4.84
N LYS A 134 -20.60 28.63 5.75
CA LYS A 134 -20.86 27.21 6.09
C LYS A 134 -21.35 26.42 4.88
N SER A 135 -22.21 27.02 4.05
CA SER A 135 -22.62 26.42 2.77
C SER A 135 -21.44 26.26 1.80
N MET A 136 -20.50 27.22 1.77
CA MET A 136 -19.29 27.16 0.95
C MET A 136 -18.36 26.04 1.40
N CYS A 137 -18.11 25.92 2.70
CA CYS A 137 -17.35 24.83 3.29
C CYS A 137 -17.91 23.47 2.85
N GLY A 138 -19.22 23.25 3.00
CA GLY A 138 -19.85 21.98 2.60
C GLY A 138 -19.64 21.63 1.13
N THR A 139 -19.71 22.60 0.22
CA THR A 139 -19.47 22.35 -1.20
C THR A 139 -17.99 22.13 -1.51
N HIS A 140 -17.07 22.90 -0.92
CA HIS A 140 -15.63 22.65 -1.09
C HIS A 140 -15.26 21.24 -0.65
N VAL A 141 -15.78 20.79 0.50
CA VAL A 141 -15.60 19.41 0.97
C VAL A 141 -16.17 18.40 -0.03
N SER A 142 -17.39 18.63 -0.52
CA SER A 142 -18.04 17.73 -1.47
C SER A 142 -17.27 17.63 -2.80
N ILE A 143 -16.82 18.76 -3.35
CA ILE A 143 -16.03 18.81 -4.57
C ILE A 143 -14.68 18.14 -4.36
N GLY A 144 -13.96 18.47 -3.29
CA GLY A 144 -12.64 17.89 -3.02
C GLY A 144 -12.68 16.37 -2.88
N ARG A 145 -13.73 15.82 -2.24
CA ARG A 145 -13.98 14.38 -2.19
C ARG A 145 -14.22 13.76 -3.57
N MET A 146 -15.00 14.42 -4.42
CA MET A 146 -15.23 13.95 -5.79
C MET A 146 -13.93 13.94 -6.60
N LEU A 147 -13.13 15.00 -6.52
CA LEU A 147 -11.84 15.10 -7.22
C LEU A 147 -10.86 14.01 -6.76
N ARG A 148 -10.82 13.73 -5.46
CA ARG A 148 -10.03 12.62 -4.91
C ARG A 148 -10.46 11.27 -5.50
N ASN A 149 -11.77 10.99 -5.58
CA ASN A 149 -12.24 9.72 -6.14
C ASN A 149 -11.90 9.61 -7.64
N LEU A 150 -11.97 10.72 -8.39
CA LEU A 150 -11.56 10.75 -9.80
C LEU A 150 -10.06 10.45 -9.98
N ASP A 151 -9.20 10.94 -9.10
CA ASP A 151 -7.76 10.62 -9.13
C ASP A 151 -7.48 9.13 -8.89
N ASN A 152 -8.27 8.47 -8.02
CA ASN A 152 -8.13 7.05 -7.76
C ASN A 152 -8.57 6.17 -8.94
N GLU A 153 -9.56 6.61 -9.73
CA GLU A 153 -10.11 5.88 -10.87
C GLU A 153 -9.28 6.04 -12.16
N ASP A 154 -8.69 7.21 -12.41
CA ASP A 154 -8.00 7.52 -13.68
C ASP A 154 -6.47 7.38 -13.60
N LYS A 155 -5.98 6.22 -13.14
CA LYS A 155 -4.53 5.90 -13.13
C LYS A 155 -3.91 5.74 -14.53
N SER A 156 -4.72 5.80 -15.59
CA SER A 156 -4.34 5.48 -16.97
C SER A 156 -4.00 6.71 -17.82
N ARG A 157 -4.48 7.90 -17.44
CA ARG A 157 -4.18 9.13 -18.17
C ARG A 157 -2.78 9.64 -17.86
N LYS A 158 -1.94 9.72 -18.89
CA LYS A 158 -0.73 10.56 -18.88
C LYS A 158 -1.16 12.03 -18.89
N THR A 159 -1.38 12.61 -17.71
CA THR A 159 -1.52 14.07 -17.56
C THR A 159 -0.14 14.73 -17.55
N SER A 160 -0.05 15.97 -18.01
CA SER A 160 1.18 16.75 -17.86
C SER A 160 1.48 17.01 -16.38
N ASP A 161 2.75 17.00 -15.98
CA ASP A 161 3.18 17.33 -14.61
C ASP A 161 2.59 18.64 -14.08
N THR A 162 2.54 19.67 -14.95
CA THR A 162 1.90 20.96 -14.65
C THR A 162 0.44 20.84 -14.20
N PHE A 163 -0.34 20.02 -14.89
CA PHE A 163 -1.76 19.80 -14.56
C PHE A 163 -1.89 19.05 -13.24
N THR A 164 -1.10 17.99 -13.05
CA THR A 164 -1.11 17.19 -11.82
C THR A 164 -0.77 18.06 -10.61
N ARG A 165 0.23 18.94 -10.74
CA ARG A 165 0.59 19.87 -9.67
C ARG A 165 -0.53 20.86 -9.35
N ILE A 166 -1.13 21.52 -10.36
CA ILE A 166 -2.26 22.45 -10.15
C ILE A 166 -3.45 21.71 -9.52
N PHE A 167 -3.71 20.48 -9.95
CA PHE A 167 -4.81 19.66 -9.45
C PHE A 167 -4.62 19.29 -7.97
N MET A 168 -3.45 18.76 -7.60
CA MET A 168 -3.15 18.32 -6.23
C MET A 168 -3.08 19.50 -5.26
N GLU A 169 -2.29 20.52 -5.61
CA GLU A 169 -2.13 21.73 -4.79
C GLU A 169 -3.45 22.51 -4.73
N GLY A 170 -4.18 22.58 -5.83
CA GLY A 170 -5.51 23.19 -5.89
C GLY A 170 -6.54 22.47 -5.02
N ASN A 171 -6.44 21.15 -4.87
CA ASN A 171 -7.31 20.42 -3.95
C ASN A 171 -6.98 20.73 -2.49
N CYS A 172 -5.70 20.86 -2.14
CA CYS A 172 -5.28 21.29 -0.81
C CYS A 172 -5.81 22.71 -0.48
N LEU A 173 -5.63 23.66 -1.41
CA LEU A 173 -6.14 25.03 -1.27
C LEU A 173 -7.66 25.10 -1.12
N ARG A 174 -8.39 24.17 -1.76
CA ARG A 174 -9.84 24.07 -1.62
C ARG A 174 -10.25 23.68 -0.21
N PHE A 175 -9.54 22.73 0.41
CA PHE A 175 -9.82 22.34 1.80
C PHE A 175 -9.35 23.39 2.80
N GLU A 176 -8.22 24.07 2.53
CA GLU A 176 -7.83 25.27 3.29
C GLU A 176 -8.96 26.32 3.24
N ALA A 177 -9.52 26.58 2.06
CA ALA A 177 -10.62 27.51 1.90
C ALA A 177 -11.89 27.05 2.64
N ALA A 178 -12.17 25.74 2.66
CA ALA A 178 -13.27 25.16 3.42
C ALA A 178 -13.11 25.41 4.93
N VAL A 179 -11.92 25.13 5.48
CA VAL A 179 -11.61 25.35 6.89
C VAL A 179 -11.65 26.83 7.27
N LYS A 180 -11.17 27.74 6.42
CA LYS A 180 -11.33 29.20 6.63
C LYS A 180 -12.81 29.62 6.68
N CYS A 181 -13.68 28.96 5.91
CA CYS A 181 -15.12 29.19 5.92
C CYS A 181 -15.81 28.63 7.18
N ASP A 182 -15.37 27.48 7.68
CA ASP A 182 -15.89 26.87 8.91
C ASP A 182 -14.79 26.12 9.67
N PRO A 183 -14.07 26.80 10.59
CA PRO A 183 -12.96 26.19 11.32
C PRO A 183 -13.37 25.05 12.26
N GLN A 184 -14.66 24.95 12.60
CA GLN A 184 -15.21 23.91 13.47
C GLN A 184 -15.60 22.64 12.69
N ASN A 185 -15.37 22.62 11.38
CA ASN A 185 -15.69 21.47 10.55
C ASN A 185 -14.55 20.44 10.55
N ALA A 186 -14.63 19.47 11.47
CA ALA A 186 -13.63 18.40 11.58
C ALA A 186 -13.43 17.61 10.28
N THR A 187 -14.51 17.39 9.52
CA THR A 187 -14.45 16.71 8.22
C THR A 187 -13.60 17.47 7.20
N ALA A 188 -13.69 18.81 7.18
CA ALA A 188 -12.87 19.64 6.29
C ALA A 188 -11.38 19.55 6.64
N TRP A 189 -11.02 19.58 7.93
CA TRP A 189 -9.65 19.38 8.40
C TRP A 189 -9.10 18.01 8.02
N PHE A 190 -9.88 16.95 8.23
CA PHE A 190 -9.46 15.62 7.84
C PHE A 190 -9.19 15.52 6.35
N PHE A 191 -10.12 15.98 5.51
CA PHE A 191 -9.94 15.87 4.07
C PHE A 191 -8.82 16.77 3.53
N TRP A 192 -8.47 17.83 4.27
CA TRP A 192 -7.25 18.59 4.00
C TRP A 192 -6.00 17.73 4.24
N GLY A 193 -5.88 17.09 5.41
CA GLY A 193 -4.77 16.19 5.70
C GLY A 193 -4.64 15.05 4.69
N ASP A 194 -5.79 14.50 4.30
CA ASP A 194 -5.88 13.48 3.26
C ASP A 194 -5.46 13.96 1.86
N ALA A 195 -5.84 15.18 1.46
CA ALA A 195 -5.37 15.78 0.22
C ALA A 195 -3.85 16.01 0.23
N LEU A 196 -3.30 16.45 1.36
CA LEU A 196 -1.86 16.64 1.55
C LEU A 196 -1.09 15.31 1.49
N ALA A 197 -1.58 14.26 2.15
CA ALA A 197 -0.97 12.93 2.10
C ALA A 197 -0.99 12.33 0.68
N ASN A 198 -2.08 12.53 -0.07
CA ASN A 198 -2.15 12.12 -1.47
C ASN A 198 -1.20 12.93 -2.36
N PHE A 199 -1.06 14.23 -2.11
CA PHE A 199 -0.10 15.06 -2.81
C PHE A 199 1.33 14.58 -2.52
N ALA A 200 1.66 14.33 -1.25
CA ALA A 200 2.95 13.78 -0.85
C ALA A 200 3.26 12.45 -1.58
N ALA A 201 2.29 11.57 -1.76
CA ALA A 201 2.48 10.30 -2.47
C ALA A 201 2.87 10.46 -3.96
N LYS A 202 2.59 11.63 -4.57
CA LYS A 202 2.95 11.97 -5.95
C LYS A 202 4.19 12.87 -6.03
N GLU A 203 4.68 13.35 -4.90
CA GLU A 203 5.85 14.20 -4.84
C GLU A 203 7.13 13.36 -4.95
N GLU A 204 8.07 13.80 -5.77
CA GLU A 204 9.35 13.11 -5.98
C GLU A 204 10.41 13.65 -5.01
N ASP A 205 10.35 14.95 -4.72
CA ASP A 205 11.27 15.61 -3.79
C ASP A 205 11.02 15.16 -2.34
N ALA A 206 12.05 14.60 -1.70
CA ALA A 206 11.92 13.98 -0.38
C ALA A 206 11.60 14.99 0.72
N ASP A 207 12.20 16.19 0.67
CA ASP A 207 11.99 17.25 1.66
C ASP A 207 10.58 17.82 1.56
N ARG A 208 10.12 18.10 0.33
CA ARG A 208 8.75 18.55 0.10
C ARG A 208 7.73 17.47 0.46
N LYS A 209 8.00 16.21 0.15
CA LYS A 209 7.16 15.07 0.57
C LYS A 209 7.07 15.02 2.10
N ARG A 210 8.18 15.13 2.81
CA ARG A 210 8.21 15.17 4.29
C ARG A 210 7.35 16.32 4.82
N HIS A 211 7.56 17.53 4.30
CA HIS A 211 6.79 18.70 4.73
C HIS A 211 5.27 18.53 4.54
N LEU A 212 4.86 17.99 3.38
CA LEU A 212 3.44 17.70 3.10
C LEU A 212 2.86 16.66 4.07
N LEU A 213 3.63 15.63 4.43
CA LEU A 213 3.19 14.59 5.38
C LEU A 213 3.11 15.14 6.82
N GLU A 214 4.07 15.97 7.25
CA GLU A 214 4.03 16.64 8.54
C GLU A 214 2.81 17.56 8.64
N GLU A 215 2.56 18.37 7.60
CA GLU A 215 1.39 19.22 7.54
C GLU A 215 0.09 18.38 7.55
N ALA A 216 0.06 17.24 6.85
CA ALA A 216 -1.08 16.33 6.89
C ALA A 216 -1.37 15.82 8.32
N CYS A 217 -0.32 15.43 9.06
CA CYS A 217 -0.44 15.03 10.47
C CYS A 217 -1.03 16.15 11.34
N GLU A 218 -0.62 17.40 11.12
CA GLU A 218 -1.21 18.55 11.83
C GLU A 218 -2.71 18.68 11.54
N LYS A 219 -3.14 18.54 10.27
CA LYS A 219 -4.57 18.64 9.93
C LYS A 219 -5.39 17.50 10.52
N TYR A 220 -4.84 16.28 10.56
CA TYR A 220 -5.48 15.16 11.25
C TYR A 220 -5.57 15.41 12.76
N ALA A 221 -4.55 16.01 13.38
CA ALA A 221 -4.59 16.39 14.78
C ALA A 221 -5.69 17.42 15.06
N GLN A 222 -5.86 18.43 14.18
CA GLN A 222 -6.95 19.40 14.28
C GLN A 222 -8.33 18.72 14.14
N ALA A 223 -8.49 17.83 13.15
CA ALA A 223 -9.72 17.08 12.97
C ALA A 223 -10.08 16.25 14.22
N ALA A 224 -9.09 15.56 14.79
CA ALA A 224 -9.25 14.73 15.99
C ALA A 224 -9.60 15.56 17.24
N GLN A 225 -9.10 16.79 17.37
CA GLN A 225 -9.46 17.70 18.47
C GLN A 225 -10.92 18.15 18.40
N LEU A 226 -11.42 18.37 17.18
CA LEU A 226 -12.80 18.85 16.94
C LEU A 226 -13.84 17.73 17.04
N GLU A 227 -13.50 16.54 16.56
CA GLU A 227 -14.38 15.38 16.55
C GLU A 227 -13.62 14.15 17.04
N SER A 228 -13.46 14.04 18.36
CA SER A 228 -12.76 12.93 19.03
C SER A 228 -13.39 11.54 18.76
N GLU A 229 -14.60 11.50 18.19
CA GLU A 229 -15.42 10.30 18.00
C GLU A 229 -15.35 9.71 16.58
N ALA A 230 -14.79 10.41 15.58
CA ALA A 230 -14.71 9.91 14.21
C ALA A 230 -13.63 8.81 14.06
N PRO A 231 -13.98 7.53 13.81
CA PRO A 231 -13.01 6.42 13.86
C PRO A 231 -11.95 6.48 12.77
N TRP A 232 -12.33 6.95 11.58
CA TRP A 232 -11.49 6.84 10.38
C TRP A 232 -10.27 7.77 10.42
N GLY A 233 -10.36 8.97 11.02
CA GLY A 233 -9.25 9.95 10.99
C GLY A 233 -7.93 9.42 11.58
N TRP A 234 -8.04 8.61 12.62
CA TRP A 234 -6.93 7.98 13.33
C TRP A 234 -6.13 7.01 12.46
N SER A 235 -6.86 6.18 11.71
CA SER A 235 -6.33 5.23 10.75
C SER A 235 -5.49 5.94 9.68
N TRP A 236 -6.04 6.99 9.05
CA TRP A 236 -5.33 7.78 8.04
C TRP A 236 -4.08 8.47 8.60
N TRP A 237 -4.18 9.07 9.78
CA TRP A 237 -3.04 9.70 10.45
C TRP A 237 -1.92 8.69 10.69
N ALA A 238 -2.24 7.48 11.17
CA ALA A 238 -1.25 6.43 11.35
C ALA A 238 -0.55 6.03 10.04
N ALA A 239 -1.27 5.96 8.92
CA ALA A 239 -0.66 5.68 7.62
C ALA A 239 0.32 6.79 7.20
N THR A 240 -0.01 8.06 7.43
CA THR A 240 0.88 9.19 7.15
C THR A 240 2.13 9.14 8.04
N LEU A 241 1.99 8.77 9.32
CA LEU A 241 3.13 8.55 10.22
C LEU A 241 4.03 7.39 9.73
N CYS A 242 3.46 6.33 9.16
CA CYS A 242 4.24 5.27 8.53
C CYS A 242 5.03 5.80 7.32
N SER A 243 4.41 6.62 6.47
CA SER A 243 5.12 7.24 5.35
C SER A 243 6.23 8.20 5.79
N LEU A 244 6.06 8.91 6.91
CA LEU A 244 7.15 9.69 7.53
C LEU A 244 8.27 8.78 8.05
N ALA A 245 7.90 7.67 8.70
CA ALA A 245 8.86 6.67 9.14
C ALA A 245 9.66 6.11 7.96
N ASP A 246 9.03 5.83 6.82
CA ASP A 246 9.70 5.31 5.62
C ASP A 246 10.75 6.28 5.04
N LEU A 247 10.54 7.60 5.20
CA LEU A 247 11.50 8.64 4.82
C LEU A 247 12.63 8.85 5.82
N GLU A 248 12.52 8.25 7.01
CA GLU A 248 13.46 8.46 8.10
C GLU A 248 14.61 7.44 8.06
N GLN A 249 15.84 7.96 8.07
CA GLN A 249 17.06 7.14 8.07
C GLN A 249 17.50 6.81 9.50
N ASP A 250 17.28 7.73 10.44
CA ASP A 250 17.59 7.51 11.84
C ASP A 250 16.61 6.51 12.49
N ALA A 251 17.16 5.40 13.00
CA ALA A 251 16.36 4.30 13.54
C ALA A 251 15.49 4.71 14.75
N ASP A 252 15.99 5.62 15.59
CA ASP A 252 15.27 6.06 16.78
C ASP A 252 14.10 7.00 16.42
N ARG A 253 14.32 7.95 15.50
CA ARG A 253 13.24 8.79 14.96
C ARG A 253 12.21 7.96 14.20
N LYS A 254 12.66 6.98 13.40
CA LYS A 254 11.77 6.02 12.72
C LYS A 254 10.90 5.27 13.74
N ARG A 255 11.50 4.79 14.84
CA ARG A 255 10.77 4.13 15.93
C ARG A 255 9.70 5.04 16.53
N VAL A 256 10.00 6.31 16.80
CA VAL A 256 9.03 7.28 17.35
C VAL A 256 7.80 7.43 16.45
N PHE A 257 7.98 7.55 15.14
CA PHE A 257 6.86 7.62 14.19
C PHE A 257 6.02 6.35 14.19
N LEU A 258 6.66 5.17 14.22
CA LEU A 258 5.96 3.88 14.23
C LEU A 258 5.21 3.64 15.54
N GLU A 259 5.79 4.00 16.69
CA GLU A 259 5.12 3.91 17.98
C GLU A 259 3.91 4.85 18.07
N ASP A 260 4.02 6.05 17.50
CA ASP A 260 2.86 6.95 17.42
C ASP A 260 1.79 6.38 16.47
N ALA A 261 2.17 5.85 15.30
CA ALA A 261 1.25 5.18 14.39
C ALA A 261 0.50 4.02 15.08
N CYS A 262 1.19 3.21 15.89
CA CYS A 262 0.59 2.16 16.72
C CYS A 262 -0.48 2.70 17.67
N ARG A 263 -0.21 3.80 18.40
CA ARG A 263 -1.19 4.42 19.31
C ARG A 263 -2.41 4.96 18.57
N LYS A 264 -2.21 5.55 17.39
CA LYS A 264 -3.30 6.04 16.53
C LYS A 264 -4.16 4.87 16.02
N LEU A 265 -3.56 3.78 15.58
CA LEU A 265 -4.28 2.57 15.14
C LEU A 265 -5.02 1.88 16.28
N GLU A 266 -4.44 1.86 17.49
CA GLU A 266 -5.13 1.36 18.67
C GLU A 266 -6.38 2.18 18.99
N THR A 267 -6.28 3.51 18.86
CA THR A 267 -7.46 4.37 18.98
C THR A 267 -8.49 4.07 17.89
N ALA A 268 -8.06 3.92 16.62
CA ALA A 268 -8.95 3.56 15.52
C ALA A 268 -9.72 2.25 15.77
N ILE A 269 -8.99 1.19 16.17
CA ILE A 269 -9.55 -0.13 16.50
C ILE A 269 -10.50 -0.06 17.70
N LEU A 270 -10.18 0.73 18.73
CA LEU A 270 -11.07 0.89 19.88
C LEU A 270 -12.40 1.54 19.48
N ARG A 271 -12.39 2.45 18.49
CA ARG A 271 -13.59 3.13 17.99
C ARG A 271 -14.37 2.30 16.98
N ASP A 272 -13.67 1.53 16.14
CA ASP A 272 -14.24 0.63 15.17
C ASP A 272 -13.51 -0.73 15.21
N PRO A 273 -13.94 -1.66 16.09
CA PRO A 273 -13.33 -2.98 16.20
C PRO A 273 -13.48 -3.85 14.95
N ASP A 274 -14.38 -3.49 14.03
CA ASP A 274 -14.60 -4.21 12.78
C ASP A 274 -13.74 -3.65 11.62
N ASP A 275 -12.94 -2.60 11.86
CA ASP A 275 -12.03 -2.01 10.86
C ASP A 275 -10.84 -2.95 10.57
N ALA A 276 -11.04 -3.85 9.60
CA ALA A 276 -10.03 -4.77 9.10
C ALA A 276 -8.73 -4.06 8.67
N TRP A 277 -8.83 -2.85 8.13
CA TRP A 277 -7.69 -2.11 7.65
C TRP A 277 -6.83 -1.59 8.82
N ALA A 278 -7.46 -1.12 9.90
CA ALA A 278 -6.74 -0.66 11.09
C ALA A 278 -6.00 -1.82 11.77
N TRP A 279 -6.66 -2.97 11.90
CA TRP A 279 -6.01 -4.21 12.39
C TRP A 279 -4.81 -4.60 11.54
N GLY A 280 -4.98 -4.63 10.21
CA GLY A 280 -3.93 -5.03 9.28
C GLY A 280 -2.73 -4.10 9.32
N ARG A 281 -3.00 -2.78 9.31
CA ARG A 281 -1.99 -1.74 9.48
C ARG A 281 -1.23 -1.88 10.78
N ARG A 282 -1.91 -2.14 11.89
CA ARG A 282 -1.24 -2.30 13.19
C ARG A 282 -0.28 -3.48 13.17
N GLY A 283 -0.69 -4.59 12.56
CA GLY A 283 0.20 -5.72 12.31
C GLY A 283 1.43 -5.37 11.46
N HIS A 284 1.25 -4.58 10.41
CA HIS A 284 2.36 -4.11 9.58
C HIS A 284 3.32 -3.18 10.34
N VAL A 285 2.81 -2.25 11.15
CA VAL A 285 3.64 -1.36 11.97
C VAL A 285 4.42 -2.15 13.03
N LEU A 286 3.80 -3.15 13.66
CA LEU A 286 4.47 -4.05 14.60
C LEU A 286 5.60 -4.83 13.94
N LEU A 287 5.41 -5.29 12.69
CA LEU A 287 6.49 -5.91 11.91
C LEU A 287 7.65 -4.94 11.64
N ALA A 288 7.38 -3.67 11.38
CA ALA A 288 8.40 -2.65 11.18
C ALA A 288 9.14 -2.35 12.49
N LEU A 289 8.43 -2.22 13.62
CA LEU A 289 9.01 -2.05 14.95
C LEU A 289 9.90 -3.24 15.35
N ALA A 290 9.45 -4.46 15.07
CA ALA A 290 10.23 -5.67 15.33
C ALA A 290 11.57 -5.70 14.55
N ARG A 291 11.66 -5.05 13.38
CA ARG A 291 12.92 -4.92 12.62
C ARG A 291 13.94 -4.02 13.34
N LEU A 292 13.45 -3.01 14.06
CA LEU A 292 14.28 -2.05 14.79
C LEU A 292 14.62 -2.53 16.20
N GLU A 293 13.84 -3.46 16.75
CA GLU A 293 14.03 -3.99 18.09
C GLU A 293 15.25 -4.90 18.15
N GLN A 294 16.16 -4.63 19.09
CA GLN A 294 17.41 -5.37 19.29
C GLN A 294 17.24 -6.48 20.33
N ASP A 295 16.34 -6.29 21.29
CA ASP A 295 16.04 -7.30 22.30
C ASP A 295 15.20 -8.43 21.70
N GLY A 296 15.73 -9.65 21.75
CA GLY A 296 15.10 -10.82 21.11
C GLY A 296 13.72 -11.16 21.68
N ASP A 297 13.51 -10.98 22.99
CA ASP A 297 12.23 -11.30 23.63
C ASP A 297 11.16 -10.27 23.27
N ARG A 298 11.51 -8.98 23.28
CA ARG A 298 10.62 -7.91 22.81
C ARG A 298 10.31 -8.05 21.32
N ARG A 299 11.32 -8.37 20.50
CA ARG A 299 11.14 -8.60 19.07
C ARG A 299 10.16 -9.75 18.83
N ARG A 300 10.31 -10.87 19.56
CA ARG A 300 9.38 -12.00 19.51
C ARG A 300 7.96 -11.58 19.91
N ALA A 301 7.80 -10.89 21.03
CA ALA A 301 6.49 -10.42 21.50
C ALA A 301 5.80 -9.49 20.48
N MET A 302 6.56 -8.60 19.81
CA MET A 302 6.03 -7.75 18.75
C MET A 302 5.56 -8.56 17.53
N LEU A 303 6.31 -9.60 17.13
CA LEU A 303 5.94 -10.46 16.02
C LEU A 303 4.70 -11.32 16.33
N GLU A 304 4.60 -11.84 17.56
CA GLU A 304 3.40 -12.56 18.03
C GLU A 304 2.18 -11.64 18.05
N ASP A 305 2.34 -10.41 18.55
CA ASP A 305 1.26 -9.42 18.52
C ASP A 305 0.87 -9.09 17.07
N ALA A 306 1.85 -8.91 16.18
CA ALA A 306 1.60 -8.67 14.76
C ALA A 306 0.75 -9.78 14.13
N CYS A 307 1.11 -11.05 14.36
CA CYS A 307 0.32 -12.20 13.93
C CYS A 307 -1.12 -12.15 14.46
N GLY A 308 -1.32 -11.80 15.73
CA GLY A 308 -2.65 -11.63 16.32
C GLY A 308 -3.48 -10.54 15.65
N LYS A 309 -2.87 -9.37 15.39
CA LYS A 309 -3.54 -8.24 14.71
C LYS A 309 -3.89 -8.57 13.25
N LEU A 310 -3.00 -9.27 12.55
CA LEU A 310 -3.22 -9.67 11.15
C LEU A 310 -4.29 -10.75 11.04
N LYS A 311 -4.36 -11.66 12.02
CA LYS A 311 -5.44 -12.64 12.14
C LYS A 311 -6.82 -11.98 12.28
N GLU A 312 -6.95 -10.97 13.15
CA GLU A 312 -8.22 -10.21 13.25
C GLU A 312 -8.52 -9.46 11.95
N SER A 313 -7.52 -8.87 11.30
CA SER A 313 -7.69 -8.21 10.00
C SER A 313 -8.30 -9.13 8.95
N VAL A 314 -7.74 -10.34 8.74
CA VAL A 314 -8.25 -11.28 7.73
C VAL A 314 -9.57 -11.95 8.11
N LYS A 315 -9.91 -11.97 9.41
CA LYS A 315 -11.23 -12.42 9.86
C LYS A 315 -12.33 -11.44 9.42
N HIS A 316 -12.06 -10.13 9.45
CA HIS A 316 -13.00 -9.11 8.97
C HIS A 316 -12.94 -8.92 7.44
N HIS A 317 -11.77 -9.07 6.82
CA HIS A 317 -11.57 -8.93 5.37
C HIS A 317 -10.67 -10.05 4.81
N PRO A 318 -11.26 -11.24 4.51
CA PRO A 318 -10.51 -12.43 4.09
C PRO A 318 -9.79 -12.31 2.74
N ASP A 319 -10.14 -11.33 1.92
CA ASP A 319 -9.52 -11.00 0.63
C ASP A 319 -8.39 -9.96 0.77
N SER A 320 -7.96 -9.65 2.00
CA SER A 320 -6.80 -8.80 2.24
C SER A 320 -5.47 -9.47 1.93
N VAL A 321 -4.99 -9.35 0.68
CA VAL A 321 -3.60 -9.71 0.30
C VAL A 321 -2.56 -9.10 1.25
N PRO A 322 -2.58 -7.78 1.56
CA PRO A 322 -1.63 -7.20 2.51
C PRO A 322 -1.57 -7.92 3.86
N SER A 323 -2.74 -8.23 4.45
CA SER A 323 -2.82 -8.82 5.77
C SER A 323 -2.30 -10.25 5.77
N TRP A 324 -2.69 -11.05 4.76
CA TRP A 324 -2.16 -12.40 4.59
C TRP A 324 -0.65 -12.42 4.38
N LEU A 325 -0.13 -11.53 3.54
CA LEU A 325 1.29 -11.45 3.25
C LEU A 325 2.10 -11.02 4.47
N CYS A 326 1.66 -9.97 5.17
CA CYS A 326 2.32 -9.55 6.40
C CYS A 326 2.25 -10.65 7.46
N TRP A 327 1.14 -11.40 7.53
CA TRP A 327 1.02 -12.50 8.49
C TRP A 327 2.04 -13.59 8.18
N ALA A 328 2.13 -14.00 6.92
CA ALA A 328 3.14 -14.97 6.49
C ALA A 328 4.55 -14.52 6.87
N ILE A 329 4.92 -13.25 6.58
CA ILE A 329 6.23 -12.70 6.92
C ILE A 329 6.47 -12.67 8.44
N ALA A 330 5.47 -12.31 9.23
CA ALA A 330 5.57 -12.31 10.69
C ALA A 330 5.82 -13.72 11.24
N THR A 331 5.06 -14.71 10.75
CA THR A 331 5.22 -16.12 11.10
C THR A 331 6.60 -16.64 10.71
N THR A 332 7.07 -16.33 9.50
CA THR A 332 8.40 -16.74 9.05
C THR A 332 9.52 -16.19 9.96
N ARG A 333 9.41 -14.93 10.38
CA ARG A 333 10.39 -14.32 11.29
C ARG A 333 10.36 -14.94 12.68
N LEU A 334 9.17 -15.28 13.18
CA LEU A 334 9.05 -16.07 14.41
C LEU A 334 9.75 -17.42 14.27
N CYS A 335 9.61 -18.10 13.13
CA CYS A 335 10.29 -19.35 12.86
C CYS A 335 11.83 -19.20 12.91
N GLY A 336 12.37 -18.11 12.37
CA GLY A 336 13.82 -17.83 12.42
C GLY A 336 14.34 -17.64 13.85
N MET A 337 13.50 -17.17 14.77
CA MET A 337 13.84 -16.96 16.18
C MET A 337 13.51 -18.15 17.09
N GLU A 338 12.83 -19.17 16.57
CA GLU A 338 12.46 -20.36 17.32
C GLU A 338 13.67 -21.29 17.46
N LYS A 339 13.77 -21.99 18.59
CA LYS A 339 14.81 -23.00 18.84
C LYS A 339 14.23 -24.41 18.83
N ASP A 340 12.97 -24.55 19.21
CA ASP A 340 12.28 -25.83 19.20
C ASP A 340 11.93 -26.27 17.77
N THR A 341 12.35 -27.48 17.40
CA THR A 341 12.19 -28.00 16.04
C THR A 341 10.73 -28.23 15.70
N ASP A 342 9.93 -28.79 16.61
CA ASP A 342 8.51 -29.06 16.35
C ASP A 342 7.76 -27.75 16.11
N ARG A 343 8.03 -26.74 16.96
CA ARG A 343 7.46 -25.41 16.81
C ARG A 343 7.89 -24.70 15.53
N LYS A 344 9.13 -24.89 15.07
CA LYS A 344 9.57 -24.40 13.76
C LYS A 344 8.75 -25.02 12.62
N VAL A 345 8.55 -26.34 12.64
CA VAL A 345 7.74 -27.03 11.62
C VAL A 345 6.31 -26.49 11.62
N GLU A 346 5.70 -26.30 12.80
CA GLU A 346 4.37 -25.69 12.92
C GLU A 346 4.32 -24.29 12.30
N LEU A 347 5.29 -23.43 12.62
CA LEU A 347 5.36 -22.07 12.08
C LEU A 347 5.58 -22.06 10.55
N LEU A 348 6.39 -22.97 10.02
CA LEU A 348 6.58 -23.07 8.57
C LEU A 348 5.33 -23.58 7.84
N GLN A 349 4.61 -24.55 8.42
CA GLN A 349 3.32 -25.01 7.90
C GLN A 349 2.28 -23.88 7.93
N ASP A 350 2.28 -23.11 9.02
CA ASP A 350 1.47 -21.92 9.20
C ASP A 350 1.77 -20.90 8.09
N ALA A 351 3.03 -20.51 7.91
CA ALA A 351 3.47 -19.58 6.86
C ALA A 351 3.14 -20.06 5.45
N ARG A 352 3.36 -21.35 5.14
CA ARG A 352 2.98 -22.00 3.89
C ARG A 352 1.49 -21.80 3.59
N GLN A 353 0.62 -22.00 4.58
CA GLN A 353 -0.82 -21.80 4.42
C GLN A 353 -1.15 -20.34 4.09
N ARG A 354 -0.52 -19.37 4.76
CA ARG A 354 -0.78 -17.94 4.51
C ARG A 354 -0.34 -17.54 3.11
N PHE A 355 0.83 -17.97 2.66
CA PHE A 355 1.28 -17.71 1.29
C PHE A 355 0.35 -18.34 0.25
N SER A 356 -0.17 -19.54 0.50
CA SER A 356 -1.22 -20.15 -0.33
C SER A 356 -2.46 -19.24 -0.43
N GLU A 357 -2.93 -18.65 0.68
CA GLU A 357 -4.05 -17.69 0.63
C GLU A 357 -3.70 -16.42 -0.16
N THR A 358 -2.49 -15.88 -0.03
CA THR A 358 -2.08 -14.69 -0.79
C THR A 358 -2.16 -14.89 -2.30
N VAL A 359 -1.75 -16.06 -2.82
CA VAL A 359 -1.75 -16.34 -4.26
C VAL A 359 -3.12 -16.73 -4.80
N LYS A 360 -4.03 -17.23 -3.94
CA LYS A 360 -5.44 -17.44 -4.33
C LYS A 360 -6.13 -16.11 -4.64
N ILE A 361 -5.80 -15.07 -3.87
CA ILE A 361 -6.39 -13.74 -4.02
C ILE A 361 -5.67 -12.93 -5.11
N ASP A 362 -4.33 -12.89 -5.07
CA ASP A 362 -3.50 -12.22 -6.08
C ASP A 362 -2.50 -13.19 -6.73
N PRO A 363 -2.92 -13.90 -7.79
CA PRO A 363 -2.05 -14.84 -8.50
C PRO A 363 -0.97 -14.16 -9.34
N LYS A 364 -0.93 -12.83 -9.45
CA LYS A 364 0.02 -12.08 -10.29
C LYS A 364 1.24 -11.56 -9.52
N SER A 365 1.30 -11.78 -8.21
CA SER A 365 2.43 -11.38 -7.39
C SER A 365 3.57 -12.42 -7.46
N HIS A 366 4.67 -12.07 -8.13
CA HIS A 366 5.85 -12.93 -8.19
C HIS A 366 6.44 -13.21 -6.80
N ALA A 367 6.38 -12.23 -5.90
CA ALA A 367 6.91 -12.33 -4.54
C ALA A 367 6.13 -13.36 -3.71
N ASN A 368 4.79 -13.39 -3.83
CA ASN A 368 3.96 -14.35 -3.12
C ASN A 368 4.26 -15.80 -3.55
N TRP A 369 4.36 -16.04 -4.86
CA TRP A 369 4.74 -17.36 -5.40
C TRP A 369 6.16 -17.77 -4.98
N CYS A 370 7.12 -16.84 -5.04
CA CYS A 370 8.51 -17.13 -4.66
C CYS A 370 8.62 -17.46 -3.17
N ASN A 371 8.01 -16.65 -2.30
CA ASN A 371 8.04 -16.87 -0.87
C ASN A 371 7.35 -18.17 -0.48
N TRP A 372 6.26 -18.56 -1.15
CA TRP A 372 5.65 -19.87 -0.93
C TRP A 372 6.64 -21.01 -1.24
N GLY A 373 7.33 -20.95 -2.38
CA GLY A 373 8.37 -21.94 -2.73
C GLY A 373 9.51 -21.98 -1.70
N ILE A 374 9.93 -20.82 -1.18
CA ILE A 374 10.96 -20.74 -0.13
C ILE A 374 10.52 -21.42 1.17
N GLU A 375 9.28 -21.19 1.62
CA GLU A 375 8.78 -21.85 2.85
C GLU A 375 8.65 -23.37 2.68
N LEU A 376 8.30 -23.84 1.47
CA LEU A 376 8.30 -25.27 1.14
C LEU A 376 9.72 -25.86 1.18
N GLY A 377 10.71 -25.15 0.65
CA GLY A 377 12.12 -25.54 0.74
C GLY A 377 12.62 -25.61 2.19
N ARG A 378 12.18 -24.69 3.06
CA ARG A 378 12.47 -24.74 4.51
C ARG A 378 11.85 -25.94 5.20
N LEU A 379 10.59 -26.24 4.90
CA LEU A 379 9.93 -27.44 5.40
C LEU A 379 10.68 -28.69 4.95
N ALA A 380 11.08 -28.75 3.67
CA ALA A 380 11.86 -29.87 3.15
C ALA A 380 13.21 -30.02 3.85
N HIS A 381 13.88 -28.92 4.20
CA HIS A 381 15.13 -28.98 4.95
C HIS A 381 14.96 -29.60 6.35
N MET A 382 13.81 -29.37 6.99
CA MET A 382 13.47 -29.92 8.30
C MET A 382 12.95 -31.36 8.25
N GLU A 383 12.62 -31.87 7.07
CA GLU A 383 12.10 -33.22 6.89
C GLU A 383 13.25 -34.24 6.80
N GLU A 384 13.14 -35.31 7.59
CA GLU A 384 14.10 -36.41 7.62
C GLU A 384 13.75 -37.50 6.60
N ASP A 385 12.46 -37.74 6.35
CA ASP A 385 12.00 -38.72 5.38
C ASP A 385 12.31 -38.25 3.93
N PRO A 386 13.18 -38.95 3.18
CA PRO A 386 13.58 -38.51 1.84
C PRO A 386 12.41 -38.39 0.86
N THR A 387 11.37 -39.24 1.01
CA THR A 387 10.20 -39.23 0.13
C THR A 387 9.36 -37.97 0.35
N THR A 388 9.08 -37.64 1.60
CA THR A 388 8.31 -36.44 1.98
C THR A 388 9.10 -35.17 1.66
N LYS A 389 10.40 -35.17 1.93
CA LYS A 389 11.33 -34.10 1.57
C LYS A 389 11.31 -33.82 0.08
N ARG A 390 11.42 -34.87 -0.75
CA ARG A 390 11.33 -34.79 -2.21
C ARG A 390 10.00 -34.19 -2.66
N THR A 391 8.89 -34.65 -2.08
CA THR A 391 7.54 -34.14 -2.39
C THR A 391 7.42 -32.64 -2.10
N LEU A 392 7.96 -32.16 -0.98
CA LEU A 392 7.96 -30.74 -0.62
C LEU A 392 8.81 -29.90 -1.61
N LEU A 393 9.97 -30.41 -2.03
CA LEU A 393 10.83 -29.76 -3.02
C LEU A 393 10.20 -29.72 -4.41
N GLU A 394 9.51 -30.80 -4.82
CA GLU A 394 8.74 -30.83 -6.07
C GLU A 394 7.61 -29.79 -6.04
N GLU A 395 6.86 -29.72 -4.93
CA GLU A 395 5.83 -28.70 -4.75
C GLU A 395 6.41 -27.28 -4.81
N ALA A 396 7.60 -27.05 -4.24
CA ALA A 396 8.30 -25.77 -4.35
C ALA A 396 8.66 -25.46 -5.82
N CYS A 397 9.18 -26.45 -6.54
CA CYS A 397 9.53 -26.35 -7.96
C CYS A 397 8.33 -26.05 -8.86
N GLU A 398 7.09 -26.35 -8.46
CA GLU A 398 5.88 -25.92 -9.17
C GLU A 398 5.55 -24.43 -8.98
N LYS A 399 6.03 -23.81 -7.90
CA LYS A 399 5.70 -22.40 -7.58
C LYS A 399 6.64 -21.43 -8.29
N PHE A 400 7.91 -21.78 -8.45
CA PHE A 400 8.90 -20.92 -9.10
C PHE A 400 8.60 -20.58 -10.58
N PRO A 401 8.08 -21.49 -11.44
CA PRO A 401 7.62 -21.13 -12.78
C PRO A 401 6.57 -20.03 -12.75
N LYS A 402 5.58 -20.10 -11.86
CA LYS A 402 4.52 -19.09 -11.72
C LYS A 402 5.09 -17.75 -11.25
N SER A 403 6.06 -17.78 -10.33
CA SER A 403 6.79 -16.57 -9.93
C SER A 403 7.57 -15.97 -11.12
N ALA A 404 8.27 -16.79 -11.89
CA ALA A 404 9.04 -16.36 -13.06
C ALA A 404 8.17 -15.86 -14.21
N GLU A 405 6.96 -16.40 -14.40
CA GLU A 405 5.97 -15.88 -15.35
C GLU A 405 5.50 -14.47 -14.97
N CYS A 406 5.36 -14.20 -13.66
CA CYS A 406 4.98 -12.89 -13.16
C CYS A 406 6.12 -11.87 -13.23
N ASN A 407 7.36 -12.30 -12.93
CA ASN A 407 8.57 -11.48 -13.03
C ASN A 407 9.77 -12.33 -13.50
N PRO A 408 10.06 -12.34 -14.82
CA PRO A 408 11.17 -13.12 -15.39
C PRO A 408 12.57 -12.65 -14.96
N ASP A 409 12.68 -11.45 -14.40
CA ASP A 409 13.92 -10.79 -13.99
C ASP A 409 14.12 -10.86 -12.47
N CYS A 410 13.32 -11.65 -11.76
CA CYS A 410 13.54 -11.96 -10.35
C CYS A 410 14.65 -13.01 -10.19
N GLY A 411 15.92 -12.57 -10.07
CA GLY A 411 17.07 -13.48 -9.93
C GLY A 411 16.97 -14.43 -8.73
N VAL A 412 16.34 -14.00 -7.63
CA VAL A 412 16.09 -14.84 -6.44
C VAL A 412 15.21 -16.04 -6.78
N THR A 413 14.14 -15.85 -7.57
CA THR A 413 13.26 -16.96 -7.98
C THR A 413 14.04 -18.05 -8.71
N TRP A 414 14.89 -17.65 -9.67
CA TRP A 414 15.69 -18.58 -10.45
C TRP A 414 16.76 -19.29 -9.60
N HIS A 415 17.40 -18.57 -8.69
CA HIS A 415 18.37 -19.12 -7.75
C HIS A 415 17.76 -20.19 -6.84
N ILE A 416 16.66 -19.87 -6.15
CA ILE A 416 16.03 -20.79 -5.20
C ILE A 416 15.43 -22.00 -5.92
N TRP A 417 14.95 -21.81 -7.16
CA TRP A 417 14.53 -22.93 -7.99
C TRP A 417 15.70 -23.88 -8.30
N GLY A 418 16.86 -23.34 -8.69
CA GLY A 418 18.07 -24.14 -8.87
C GLY A 418 18.46 -24.92 -7.61
N ASP A 419 18.41 -24.27 -6.45
CA ASP A 419 18.76 -24.91 -5.18
C ASP A 419 17.79 -26.04 -4.80
N SER A 420 16.49 -25.82 -5.03
CA SER A 420 15.47 -26.85 -4.80
C SER A 420 15.70 -28.08 -5.69
N LEU A 421 16.10 -27.86 -6.95
CA LEU A 421 16.46 -28.94 -7.88
C LEU A 421 17.73 -29.67 -7.45
N ASP A 422 18.77 -28.96 -7.01
CA ASP A 422 19.99 -29.60 -6.49
C ASP A 422 19.69 -30.47 -5.26
N GLN A 423 18.81 -30.04 -4.37
CA GLN A 423 18.39 -30.85 -3.23
C GLN A 423 17.64 -32.12 -3.66
N ILE A 424 16.80 -32.04 -4.71
CA ILE A 424 16.18 -33.25 -5.29
C ILE A 424 17.26 -34.16 -5.88
N ALA A 425 18.24 -33.60 -6.59
CA ALA A 425 19.33 -34.40 -7.16
C ALA A 425 20.18 -35.09 -6.08
N ASP A 426 20.43 -34.44 -4.94
CA ASP A 426 21.12 -35.04 -3.79
C ASP A 426 20.35 -36.26 -3.25
N ILE A 427 19.01 -36.20 -3.21
CA ILE A 427 18.15 -37.32 -2.81
C ILE A 427 18.24 -38.47 -3.82
N GLU A 428 18.09 -38.18 -5.12
CA GLU A 428 18.20 -39.19 -6.18
C GLU A 428 19.58 -39.88 -6.17
N GLU A 429 20.65 -39.12 -5.94
CA GLU A 429 22.00 -39.67 -5.83
C GLU A 429 22.14 -40.60 -4.61
N ALA A 430 21.58 -40.21 -3.45
CA ALA A 430 21.54 -41.04 -2.26
C ALA A 430 20.71 -42.33 -2.44
N GLU A 431 19.69 -42.29 -3.29
CA GLU A 431 18.85 -43.45 -3.65
C GLU A 431 19.46 -44.34 -4.77
N ASN A 432 20.68 -44.04 -5.21
CA ASN A 432 21.38 -44.71 -6.32
C ASN A 432 20.75 -44.50 -7.71
N HIS A 433 20.23 -43.31 -7.98
CA HIS A 433 19.75 -42.84 -9.29
C HIS A 433 20.66 -41.74 -9.88
N PRO A 434 21.94 -42.03 -10.19
CA PRO A 434 22.93 -41.02 -10.59
C PRO A 434 22.70 -40.43 -11.98
N GLU A 435 21.93 -41.08 -12.85
CA GLU A 435 21.58 -40.53 -14.17
C GLU A 435 20.50 -39.45 -14.03
N GLU A 436 19.47 -39.73 -13.25
CA GLU A 436 18.40 -38.82 -12.87
C GLU A 436 18.96 -37.61 -12.12
N ALA A 437 19.80 -37.84 -11.10
CA ALA A 437 20.49 -36.78 -10.38
C ALA A 437 21.29 -35.86 -11.33
N ARG A 438 22.04 -36.42 -12.29
CA ARG A 438 22.78 -35.62 -13.29
C ARG A 438 21.85 -34.79 -14.18
N GLN A 439 20.72 -35.33 -14.61
CA GLN A 439 19.74 -34.59 -15.41
C GLN A 439 19.17 -33.41 -14.61
N ILE A 440 18.81 -33.65 -13.35
CA ILE A 440 18.25 -32.62 -12.46
C ILE A 440 19.29 -31.54 -12.16
N ARG A 441 20.55 -31.90 -11.87
CA ARG A 441 21.65 -30.91 -11.72
C ARG A 441 21.88 -30.10 -12.99
N GLY A 442 21.73 -30.72 -14.17
CA GLY A 442 21.73 -30.00 -15.45
C GLY A 442 20.62 -28.97 -15.55
N ALA A 443 19.40 -29.30 -15.11
CA ALA A 443 18.30 -28.36 -15.04
C ALA A 443 18.55 -27.24 -14.01
N ALA A 444 19.13 -27.56 -12.85
CA ALA A 444 19.50 -26.59 -11.81
C ALA A 444 20.54 -25.58 -12.35
N ALA A 445 21.57 -26.06 -13.05
CA ALA A 445 22.59 -25.23 -13.69
C ALA A 445 22.00 -24.16 -14.61
N VAL A 446 21.02 -24.54 -15.45
CA VAL A 446 20.30 -23.58 -16.32
C VAL A 446 19.58 -22.50 -15.51
N LYS A 447 19.02 -22.83 -14.33
CA LYS A 447 18.37 -21.83 -13.47
C LYS A 447 19.39 -20.87 -12.86
N TYR A 448 20.53 -21.38 -12.40
CA TYR A 448 21.61 -20.52 -11.90
C TYR A 448 22.18 -19.61 -12.99
N GLU A 449 22.42 -20.13 -14.19
CA GLU A 449 22.86 -19.32 -15.34
C GLU A 449 21.86 -18.20 -15.66
N ARG A 450 20.56 -18.49 -15.59
CA ARG A 450 19.52 -17.47 -15.76
C ARG A 450 19.57 -16.39 -14.67
N ALA A 451 19.76 -16.78 -13.42
CA ALA A 451 19.89 -15.86 -12.29
C ALA A 451 21.14 -14.96 -12.42
N GLU A 452 22.29 -15.55 -12.75
CA GLU A 452 23.55 -14.81 -13.00
C GLU A 452 23.45 -13.87 -14.19
N GLY A 453 22.72 -14.25 -15.24
CA GLY A 453 22.46 -13.41 -16.40
C GLY A 453 21.61 -12.16 -16.10
N ILE A 454 20.82 -12.18 -15.02
CA ILE A 454 20.03 -11.02 -14.56
C ILE A 454 20.93 -10.04 -13.80
N LYS A 455 21.67 -10.54 -12.81
CA LYS A 455 22.64 -9.76 -12.04
C LYS A 455 23.80 -10.67 -11.65
N PRO A 456 25.02 -10.41 -12.16
CA PRO A 456 26.20 -11.17 -11.78
C PRO A 456 26.39 -11.16 -10.25
N GLY A 457 26.65 -12.34 -9.70
CA GLY A 457 26.89 -12.52 -8.28
C GLY A 457 25.64 -12.54 -7.39
N ILE A 458 24.43 -12.31 -7.93
CA ILE A 458 23.19 -12.28 -7.13
C ILE A 458 22.91 -13.60 -6.42
N THR A 459 23.42 -14.71 -6.98
CA THR A 459 23.22 -16.04 -6.40
C THR A 459 24.31 -16.46 -5.45
N LEU A 460 25.50 -15.87 -5.55
CA LEU A 460 26.70 -16.38 -4.89
C LEU A 460 26.57 -16.35 -3.37
N TYR A 461 26.05 -15.26 -2.80
CA TYR A 461 25.81 -15.16 -1.36
C TYR A 461 24.83 -16.23 -0.86
N ASN A 462 23.64 -16.30 -1.46
CA ASN A 462 22.61 -17.24 -1.02
C ASN A 462 23.04 -18.70 -1.24
N ARG A 463 23.80 -18.99 -2.30
CA ARG A 463 24.41 -20.32 -2.48
C ARG A 463 25.41 -20.62 -1.38
N ALA A 464 26.25 -19.65 -1.00
CA ALA A 464 27.19 -19.83 0.09
C ALA A 464 26.50 -20.15 1.42
N CYS A 465 25.39 -19.46 1.73
CA CYS A 465 24.54 -19.75 2.89
C CYS A 465 24.00 -21.20 2.84
N ASN A 466 23.50 -21.65 1.68
CA ASN A 466 23.03 -23.03 1.53
C ASN A 466 24.14 -24.07 1.72
N HIS A 467 25.35 -23.82 1.23
CA HIS A 467 26.50 -24.70 1.46
C HIS A 467 26.93 -24.70 2.94
N ALA A 468 26.88 -23.54 3.62
CA ALA A 468 27.13 -23.45 5.06
C ALA A 468 26.13 -24.29 5.88
N LEU A 469 24.83 -24.25 5.53
CA LEU A 469 23.78 -25.06 6.13
C LEU A 469 23.98 -26.56 5.91
N ARG A 470 24.54 -26.96 4.76
CA ARG A 470 24.91 -28.36 4.44
C ARG A 470 26.23 -28.80 5.09
N GLY A 471 26.92 -27.90 5.79
CA GLY A 471 28.24 -28.17 6.40
C GLY A 471 29.42 -28.13 5.42
N ASP A 472 29.19 -27.75 4.15
CA ASP A 472 30.20 -27.61 3.11
C ASP A 472 30.89 -26.24 3.21
N LYS A 473 31.80 -26.14 4.17
CA LYS A 473 32.50 -24.89 4.51
C LYS A 473 33.41 -24.40 3.38
N ASP A 474 34.00 -25.29 2.60
CA ASP A 474 34.95 -24.94 1.54
C ASP A 474 34.23 -24.28 0.36
N THR A 475 33.12 -24.86 -0.11
CA THR A 475 32.30 -24.25 -1.16
C THR A 475 31.64 -22.96 -0.68
N CYS A 476 31.20 -22.92 0.59
CA CYS A 476 30.71 -21.68 1.22
C CYS A 476 31.75 -20.56 1.12
N ARG A 477 33.00 -20.83 1.53
CA ARG A 477 34.10 -19.86 1.47
C ARG A 477 34.36 -19.39 0.04
N GLU A 478 34.47 -20.31 -0.93
CA GLU A 478 34.72 -19.95 -2.33
C GLU A 478 33.64 -19.00 -2.86
N LEU A 479 32.37 -19.31 -2.59
CA LEU A 479 31.24 -18.52 -3.05
C LEU A 479 31.16 -17.14 -2.38
N LEU A 480 31.46 -17.04 -1.07
CA LEU A 480 31.51 -15.73 -0.39
C LEU A 480 32.63 -14.83 -0.93
N VAL A 481 33.81 -15.39 -1.20
CA VAL A 481 34.93 -14.64 -1.80
C VAL A 481 34.55 -14.14 -3.19
N ARG A 482 33.94 -14.99 -4.02
CA ARG A 482 33.47 -14.62 -5.37
C ARG A 482 32.34 -13.59 -5.32
N ALA A 483 31.44 -13.70 -4.34
CA ALA A 483 30.39 -12.70 -4.11
C ALA A 483 31.01 -11.34 -3.76
N GLY A 484 32.09 -11.31 -2.97
CA GLY A 484 32.81 -10.09 -2.64
C GLY A 484 33.45 -9.45 -3.86
N GLN A 485 34.12 -10.26 -4.70
CA GLN A 485 34.72 -9.80 -5.96
C GLN A 485 33.67 -9.24 -6.95
N ALA A 486 32.45 -9.77 -6.92
CA ALA A 486 31.34 -9.29 -7.74
C ALA A 486 30.60 -8.07 -7.15
N GLY A 487 31.01 -7.56 -5.98
CA GLY A 487 30.30 -6.49 -5.28
C GLY A 487 28.90 -6.89 -4.82
N ALA A 488 28.67 -8.20 -4.63
CA ALA A 488 27.37 -8.79 -4.33
C ALA A 488 27.22 -9.23 -2.86
N LEU A 489 28.21 -8.97 -2.01
CA LEU A 489 28.11 -9.25 -0.58
C LEU A 489 27.20 -8.24 0.14
N PRO A 490 26.35 -8.73 1.06
CA PRO A 490 25.66 -7.85 2.00
C PRO A 490 26.65 -7.15 2.94
N ASN A 491 26.13 -6.27 3.79
CA ASN A 491 26.96 -5.53 4.74
C ASN A 491 27.50 -6.42 5.86
N ALA A 492 28.52 -5.96 6.57
CA ALA A 492 29.20 -6.73 7.61
C ALA A 492 28.26 -7.11 8.78
N GLU A 493 27.35 -6.21 9.17
CA GLU A 493 26.36 -6.49 10.21
C GLU A 493 25.44 -7.65 9.82
N HIS A 494 24.99 -7.68 8.57
CA HIS A 494 24.15 -8.75 8.04
C HIS A 494 24.91 -10.08 7.99
N LEU A 495 26.13 -10.10 7.45
CA LEU A 495 26.97 -11.30 7.42
C LEU A 495 27.22 -11.86 8.81
N ARG A 496 27.46 -10.99 9.79
CA ARG A 496 27.71 -11.37 11.19
C ARG A 496 26.49 -12.01 11.86
N ASN A 497 25.29 -11.57 11.48
CA ASN A 497 24.06 -11.97 12.14
C ASN A 497 23.26 -13.01 11.35
N ASP A 498 23.67 -13.39 10.14
CA ASP A 498 22.97 -14.40 9.33
C ASP A 498 23.05 -15.77 10.01
N PRO A 499 21.91 -16.35 10.45
CA PRO A 499 21.88 -17.66 11.08
C PRO A 499 22.33 -18.79 10.13
N ASP A 500 22.27 -18.60 8.81
CA ASP A 500 22.70 -19.63 7.85
C ASP A 500 24.22 -19.82 7.85
N LEU A 501 24.97 -18.82 8.34
CA LEU A 501 26.42 -18.82 8.40
C LEU A 501 26.95 -19.21 9.79
N ASP A 502 26.09 -19.67 10.70
CA ASP A 502 26.47 -20.10 12.06
C ASP A 502 27.59 -21.15 12.06
N SER A 503 27.57 -22.06 11.08
CA SER A 503 28.56 -23.14 10.97
C SER A 503 29.97 -22.65 10.60
N VAL A 504 30.09 -21.47 9.98
CA VAL A 504 31.36 -20.86 9.52
C VAL A 504 31.77 -19.63 10.34
N ARG A 505 30.92 -19.17 11.26
CA ARG A 505 31.12 -17.91 12.01
C ARG A 505 32.42 -17.85 12.81
N GLY A 506 32.89 -18.98 13.32
CA GLY A 506 34.15 -19.09 14.08
C GLY A 506 35.39 -19.39 13.23
N GLU A 507 35.28 -19.42 11.90
CA GLU A 507 36.40 -19.68 11.02
C GLU A 507 37.24 -18.42 10.80
N ALA A 508 38.57 -18.54 10.88
CA ALA A 508 39.47 -17.39 10.74
C ALA A 508 39.31 -16.64 9.40
N TRP A 509 39.01 -17.36 8.31
CA TRP A 509 38.77 -16.76 7.01
C TRP A 509 37.46 -15.95 6.96
N PHE A 510 36.47 -16.32 7.77
CA PHE A 510 35.19 -15.62 7.83
C PHE A 510 35.33 -14.33 8.65
N GLU A 511 36.08 -14.37 9.76
CA GLU A 511 36.44 -13.16 10.51
C GLU A 511 37.23 -12.17 9.65
N GLU A 512 38.16 -12.66 8.82
CA GLU A 512 38.90 -11.83 7.87
C GLU A 512 37.98 -11.19 6.81
N LEU A 513 37.03 -11.96 6.28
CA LEU A 513 36.02 -11.45 5.33
C LEU A 513 35.16 -10.34 5.95
N LEU A 514 34.73 -10.50 7.20
CA LEU A 514 33.98 -9.48 7.94
C LEU A 514 34.80 -8.20 8.12
N ALA A 515 36.06 -8.33 8.54
CA ALA A 515 36.95 -7.17 8.73
C ALA A 515 37.20 -6.41 7.42
N GLN A 516 37.39 -7.13 6.30
CA GLN A 516 37.52 -6.51 4.98
C GLN A 516 36.24 -5.77 4.57
N ARG A 517 35.07 -6.34 4.88
CA ARG A 517 33.78 -5.72 4.55
C ARG A 517 33.54 -4.45 5.36
N GLU A 518 33.85 -4.45 6.65
CA GLU A 518 33.74 -3.27 7.52
C GLU A 518 34.68 -2.14 7.08
N GLN A 519 35.90 -2.49 6.66
CA GLN A 519 36.84 -1.50 6.11
C GLN A 519 36.32 -0.89 4.80
N ALA A 520 35.76 -1.71 3.90
CA ALA A 520 35.18 -1.21 2.66
C ALA A 520 33.98 -0.28 2.91
N GLU A 521 33.14 -0.61 3.90
CA GLU A 521 31.99 0.22 4.30
C GLU A 521 32.41 1.55 4.92
N GLY A 522 33.50 1.57 5.71
CA GLY A 522 34.03 2.79 6.31
C GLY A 522 34.60 3.79 5.30
N VAL A 523 35.09 3.31 4.15
CA VAL A 523 35.65 4.16 3.07
C VAL A 523 34.54 4.75 2.19
N GLU A 524 33.42 4.05 2.00
CA GLU A 524 32.27 4.55 1.22
C GLU A 524 31.45 5.64 1.94
N GLY A 525 31.66 5.86 3.25
CA GLY A 525 30.96 6.86 4.05
C GLY A 525 31.65 8.22 4.19
N GLU A 526 32.85 8.40 3.61
CA GLU A 526 33.65 9.63 3.69
C GLU A 526 33.65 10.48 2.39
N ASP A 527 33.04 9.99 1.30
CA ASP A 527 32.85 10.70 0.02
C ASP A 527 31.41 11.21 -0.15
#